data_AF-A0AAW1WDW6-F1
#
_entry.id   AF-A0AAW1WDW6-F1
#
_cell.length_a   1.000
_cell.length_b   1.000
_cell.length_c   1.000
_cell.angle_alpha   90.00
_cell.angle_beta   90.00
_cell.angle_gamma   90.00
#
_symmetry.space_group_name_H-M   'P 1'
#
loop_
_entity.id
_entity.type
_entity.pdbx_description
1 polymer ?
#
loop_
_entity_poly.entity_id
_entity_poly.type
_entity_poly.pdbx_seq_one_letter_code
_entity_poly.pdbx_strand_id
1 'polypeptide(L)'
;MFHEYVNFCQKFVISDYNKYKDANDMSTWSPDTRLEQYVRGMRPVFSQPWDAVDIIYVLFIMSNNHWVAIVVHIVNRCIIVYDSKVDLHTDSQLYDEVQPLAYMLPHLLNKFGLKAKGPACFDTPSPWSIRKMDNVPQQSNADCGVYTIKFIDCLTVGFDMANWSSYDIKDIRVRLAVEFLYGSACL
;
A
#
# COMPACT_ATOMS: atom_id res chain seq x y z
N MET A 1 0.59 -17.76 11.59
CA MET A 1 0.43 -16.39 12.11
C MET A 1 0.53 -15.50 10.89
N PHE A 2 -0.53 -14.76 10.52
CA PHE A 2 -0.49 -13.93 9.31
C PHE A 2 0.42 -12.72 9.58
N HIS A 3 1.50 -12.61 8.82
CA HIS A 3 2.53 -11.56 8.93
C HIS A 3 2.24 -10.36 8.02
N GLU A 4 1.01 -10.25 7.55
CA GLU A 4 0.60 -9.37 6.46
C GLU A 4 -0.62 -8.57 6.90
N TYR A 5 -0.63 -7.30 6.51
CA TYR A 5 -1.73 -6.38 6.74
C TYR A 5 -2.24 -5.85 5.41
N VAL A 6 -3.56 -5.73 5.25
CA VAL A 6 -4.16 -5.19 4.04
C VAL A 6 -4.94 -3.93 4.37
N ASN A 7 -4.59 -2.88 3.63
CA ASN A 7 -5.33 -1.64 3.39
C ASN A 7 -5.40 -0.64 4.56
N PHE A 8 -4.85 0.56 4.33
CA PHE A 8 -5.26 1.78 5.03
C PHE A 8 -5.67 2.82 3.99
N CYS A 9 -6.52 3.77 4.40
CA CYS A 9 -6.98 4.81 3.49
C CYS A 9 -5.87 5.83 3.17
N GLN A 10 -5.37 5.81 1.92
CA GLN A 10 -4.31 6.72 1.46
C GLN A 10 -4.62 8.20 1.72
N LYS A 11 -5.91 8.59 1.70
CA LYS A 11 -6.35 9.98 1.88
C LYS A 11 -5.89 10.55 3.21
N PHE A 12 -5.84 9.73 4.27
CA PHE A 12 -5.39 10.18 5.58
C PHE A 12 -3.89 10.42 5.61
N VAL A 13 -3.11 9.55 4.97
CA VAL A 13 -1.65 9.72 4.87
C VAL A 13 -1.29 10.94 4.01
N ILE A 14 -1.94 11.10 2.85
CA ILE A 14 -1.72 12.27 1.99
C ILE A 14 -2.13 13.56 2.71
N SER A 15 -3.27 13.56 3.41
CA SER A 15 -3.71 14.73 4.18
C SER A 15 -2.70 15.13 5.26
N ASP A 16 -2.17 14.16 6.01
CA ASP A 16 -1.18 14.45 7.05
C ASP A 16 0.18 14.83 6.46
N TYR A 17 0.58 14.25 5.33
CA TYR A 17 1.78 14.67 4.60
C TYR A 17 1.70 16.13 4.16
N ASN A 18 0.55 16.57 3.63
CA ASN A 18 0.38 17.97 3.22
C ASN A 18 0.49 18.92 4.41
N LYS A 19 -0.15 18.60 5.55
CA LYS A 19 0.00 19.38 6.80
C LYS A 19 1.47 19.44 7.25
N TYR A 20 2.19 18.33 7.15
CA TYR A 20 3.62 18.28 7.44
C TYR A 20 4.41 19.23 6.52
N LYS A 21 4.19 19.13 5.21
CA LYS A 21 4.88 19.94 4.20
C LYS A 21 4.68 21.44 4.44
N ASP A 22 3.48 21.83 4.85
CA ASP A 22 3.14 23.24 5.11
C ASP A 22 3.77 23.75 6.42
N ALA A 23 3.85 22.91 7.46
CA ALA A 23 4.39 23.31 8.76
C ALA A 23 5.93 23.33 8.82
N ASN A 24 6.60 22.52 7.99
CA ASN A 24 8.05 22.32 7.99
C ASN A 24 8.65 21.95 9.38
N ASP A 25 7.82 21.44 10.29
CA ASP A 25 8.19 21.03 11.65
C ASP A 25 7.40 19.78 12.06
N MET A 26 8.13 18.67 12.27
CA MET A 26 7.57 17.38 12.65
C MET A 26 7.27 17.27 14.15
N SER A 27 7.84 18.15 14.98
CA SER A 27 7.75 18.06 16.44
C SER A 27 6.38 18.45 16.99
N THR A 28 5.67 19.32 16.27
CA THR A 28 4.34 19.85 16.64
C THR A 28 3.18 19.20 15.86
N TRP A 29 3.48 18.40 14.84
CA TRP A 29 2.48 17.66 14.07
C TRP A 29 1.64 16.76 15.00
N SER A 30 0.38 16.51 14.66
CA SER A 30 -0.48 15.49 15.29
C SER A 30 -1.22 14.71 14.18
N PRO A 31 -1.18 13.37 14.17
CA PRO A 31 -1.75 12.60 13.07
C PRO A 31 -3.27 12.56 13.17
N ASP A 32 -3.95 12.35 12.05
CA ASP A 32 -5.38 12.07 12.06
C ASP A 32 -5.68 10.85 12.94
N THR A 33 -6.67 10.95 13.82
CA THR A 33 -7.04 9.85 14.74
C THR A 33 -7.40 8.55 14.01
N ARG A 34 -7.91 8.63 12.77
CA ARG A 34 -8.18 7.44 11.95
C ARG A 34 -6.89 6.80 11.46
N LEU A 35 -5.88 7.60 11.16
CA LEU A 35 -4.56 7.11 10.79
C LEU A 35 -3.89 6.40 11.97
N GLU A 36 -3.99 6.95 13.18
CA GLU A 36 -3.56 6.25 14.40
C GLU A 36 -4.23 4.88 14.55
N GLN A 37 -5.55 4.80 14.34
CA GLN A 37 -6.28 3.54 14.43
C GLN A 37 -5.79 2.50 13.43
N TYR A 38 -5.42 2.89 12.20
CA TYR A 38 -4.80 1.98 11.25
C TYR A 38 -3.43 1.51 11.72
N VAL A 39 -2.56 2.44 12.15
CA VAL A 39 -1.20 2.13 12.59
C VAL A 39 -1.18 1.18 13.78
N ARG A 40 -2.13 1.35 14.71
CA ARG A 40 -2.29 0.50 15.91
C ARG A 40 -3.07 -0.79 15.65
N GLY A 41 -3.47 -1.07 14.41
CA GLY A 41 -4.24 -2.27 14.09
C GLY A 41 -5.67 -2.28 14.64
N MET A 42 -6.22 -1.13 14.99
CA MET A 42 -7.61 -1.00 15.45
C MET A 42 -8.61 -0.97 14.29
N ARG A 43 -8.12 -0.72 13.06
CA ARG A 43 -8.91 -0.75 11.83
C ARG A 43 -8.13 -1.38 10.68
N PRO A 44 -8.81 -2.13 9.78
CA PRO A 44 -10.15 -2.73 9.97
C PRO A 44 -10.20 -3.71 11.16
N VAL A 45 -11.37 -4.27 11.46
CA VAL A 45 -11.51 -5.28 12.53
C VAL A 45 -10.60 -6.47 12.22
N PHE A 46 -9.93 -7.02 13.23
CA PHE A 46 -8.92 -8.09 13.10
C PHE A 46 -7.60 -7.67 12.43
N SER A 47 -7.39 -6.36 12.22
CA SER A 47 -6.10 -5.82 11.83
C SER A 47 -5.03 -6.06 12.89
N GLN A 48 -3.77 -6.03 12.45
CA GLN A 48 -2.61 -6.07 13.32
C GLN A 48 -1.91 -4.71 13.33
N PRO A 49 -1.29 -4.31 14.46
CA PRO A 49 -0.40 -3.17 14.49
C PRO A 49 0.69 -3.27 13.41
N TRP A 50 1.08 -2.14 12.82
CA TRP A 50 2.02 -2.13 11.70
C TRP A 50 3.42 -2.64 12.06
N ASP A 51 3.81 -2.66 13.34
CA ASP A 51 5.04 -3.27 13.82
C ASP A 51 4.92 -4.76 14.16
N ALA A 52 3.71 -5.33 14.14
CA ALA A 52 3.52 -6.77 14.26
C ALA A 52 3.69 -7.49 12.92
N VAL A 53 3.43 -6.81 11.81
CA VAL A 53 3.51 -7.35 10.44
C VAL A 53 4.84 -7.04 9.75
N ASP A 54 5.16 -7.81 8.72
CA ASP A 54 6.35 -7.60 7.89
C ASP A 54 6.02 -6.87 6.59
N ILE A 55 4.78 -7.01 6.11
CA ILE A 55 4.28 -6.44 4.86
C ILE A 55 2.91 -5.78 5.08
N ILE A 56 2.73 -4.59 4.47
CA ILE A 56 1.43 -3.93 4.31
C ILE A 56 1.11 -3.83 2.82
N TYR A 57 -0.05 -4.35 2.42
CA TYR A 57 -0.61 -4.16 1.08
C TYR A 57 -1.55 -2.96 1.07
N VAL A 58 -1.43 -2.08 0.07
CA VAL A 58 -2.27 -0.88 -0.06
C VAL A 58 -2.86 -0.82 -1.46
N LEU A 59 -4.18 -0.66 -1.53
CA LEU A 59 -4.87 -0.23 -2.75
C LEU A 59 -4.66 1.27 -2.87
N PHE A 60 -3.88 1.71 -3.86
CA PHE A 60 -3.55 3.12 -4.03
C PHE A 60 -4.19 3.65 -5.32
N ILE A 61 -4.91 4.77 -5.24
CA ILE A 61 -5.49 5.46 -6.38
C ILE A 61 -4.61 6.65 -6.78
N MET A 62 -3.94 6.52 -7.92
CA MET A 62 -3.17 7.56 -8.59
C MET A 62 -4.09 8.48 -9.39
N SER A 63 -3.79 9.78 -9.38
CA SER A 63 -4.49 10.82 -10.14
C SER A 63 -6.03 10.73 -10.10
N ASN A 64 -6.58 10.19 -9.00
CA ASN A 64 -7.99 9.91 -8.75
C ASN A 64 -8.69 9.01 -9.80
N ASN A 65 -7.96 8.27 -10.63
CA ASN A 65 -8.56 7.47 -11.70
C ASN A 65 -7.91 6.10 -11.96
N HIS A 66 -6.74 5.82 -11.37
CA HIS A 66 -6.00 4.59 -11.65
C HIS A 66 -5.56 3.90 -10.38
N TRP A 67 -5.95 2.64 -10.21
CA TRP A 67 -5.54 1.85 -9.06
C TRP A 67 -4.22 1.14 -9.33
N VAL A 68 -3.32 1.21 -8.36
CA VAL A 68 -2.07 0.46 -8.31
C VAL A 68 -1.99 -0.29 -6.99
N ALA A 69 -1.31 -1.44 -6.99
CA ALA A 69 -1.06 -2.18 -5.76
C ALA A 69 0.28 -1.74 -5.19
N ILE A 70 0.28 -1.37 -3.92
CA ILE A 70 1.50 -0.99 -3.20
C ILE A 70 1.82 -2.05 -2.16
N VAL A 71 3.08 -2.50 -2.13
CA VAL A 71 3.62 -3.40 -1.13
C VAL A 71 4.63 -2.64 -0.29
N VAL A 72 4.33 -2.47 0.98
CA VAL A 72 5.19 -1.79 1.94
C VAL A 72 5.88 -2.84 2.79
N HIS A 73 7.19 -3.00 2.60
CA HIS A 73 8.02 -3.85 3.45
C HIS A 73 8.50 -3.07 4.67
N ILE A 74 7.94 -3.38 5.85
CA ILE A 74 8.28 -2.70 7.11
C ILE A 74 9.74 -2.97 7.49
N VAL A 75 10.18 -4.23 7.36
CA VAL A 75 11.54 -4.65 7.73
C VAL A 75 12.61 -4.01 6.84
N ASN A 76 12.34 -3.99 5.53
CA ASN A 76 13.30 -3.53 4.52
C ASN A 76 13.16 -2.05 4.18
N ARG A 77 12.17 -1.34 4.75
CA ARG A 77 11.90 0.09 4.51
C ARG A 77 11.82 0.42 3.02
N CYS A 78 11.01 -0.37 2.34
CA CYS A 78 10.88 -0.32 0.89
C CYS A 78 9.41 -0.40 0.48
N ILE A 79 9.03 0.46 -0.46
CA ILE A 79 7.71 0.51 -1.08
C ILE A 79 7.85 0.02 -2.52
N ILE A 80 7.07 -0.98 -2.90
CA ILE A 80 7.02 -1.52 -4.26
C ILE A 80 5.67 -1.16 -4.85
N VAL A 81 5.67 -0.62 -6.07
CA VAL A 81 4.46 -0.27 -6.81
C VAL A 81 4.26 -1.23 -7.97
N TYR A 82 3.10 -1.89 -8.01
CA TYR A 82 2.66 -2.76 -9.09
C TYR A 82 1.61 -2.02 -9.91
N ASP A 83 1.98 -1.66 -11.13
CA ASP A 83 1.18 -0.84 -12.04
C ASP A 83 0.76 -1.65 -13.28
N SER A 84 -0.54 -1.89 -13.43
CA SER A 84 -1.10 -2.61 -14.57
C SER A 84 -1.26 -1.74 -15.83
N LYS A 85 -0.92 -0.45 -15.78
CA LYS A 85 -1.03 0.47 -16.92
C LYS A 85 0.11 1.48 -16.94
N VAL A 86 1.30 0.99 -17.27
CA VAL A 86 2.54 1.78 -17.24
C VAL A 86 2.61 2.95 -18.22
N ASP A 87 1.72 2.99 -19.22
CA ASP A 87 1.62 4.07 -20.22
C ASP A 87 0.78 5.26 -19.73
N LEU A 88 0.09 5.14 -18.58
CA LEU A 88 -0.78 6.19 -18.07
C LEU A 88 -0.03 7.30 -17.33
N HIS A 89 1.04 6.95 -16.62
CA HIS A 89 1.85 7.89 -15.84
C HIS A 89 3.33 7.68 -16.14
N THR A 90 4.09 8.77 -16.20
CA THR A 90 5.55 8.69 -16.18
C THR A 90 6.03 8.17 -14.83
N ASP A 91 7.22 7.58 -14.81
CA ASP A 91 7.82 7.11 -13.55
C ASP A 91 7.99 8.26 -12.54
N SER A 92 8.31 9.48 -13.00
CA SER A 92 8.39 10.66 -12.12
C SER A 92 7.05 10.95 -11.45
N GLN A 93 5.94 10.95 -12.20
CA GLN A 93 4.62 11.18 -11.63
C GLN A 93 4.25 10.10 -10.61
N LEU A 94 4.59 8.83 -10.91
CA LEU A 94 4.38 7.73 -9.97
C LEU A 94 5.16 7.94 -8.68
N TYR A 95 6.45 8.27 -8.75
CA TYR A 95 7.27 8.51 -7.57
C TYR A 95 6.76 9.72 -6.77
N ASP A 96 6.39 10.81 -7.43
CA ASP A 96 5.85 12.02 -6.79
C ASP A 96 4.54 11.74 -6.04
N GLU A 97 3.62 10.96 -6.63
CA GLU A 97 2.34 10.60 -5.99
C GLU A 97 2.50 9.63 -4.82
N VAL A 98 3.48 8.73 -4.86
CA VAL A 98 3.73 7.71 -3.81
C VAL A 98 4.63 8.25 -2.69
N GLN A 99 5.42 9.30 -2.96
CA GLN A 99 6.32 9.94 -2.00
C GLN A 99 5.69 10.24 -0.61
N PRO A 100 4.44 10.72 -0.50
CA PRO A 100 3.79 10.92 0.79
C PRO A 100 3.83 9.68 1.69
N LEU A 101 3.67 8.48 1.14
CA LEU A 101 3.77 7.24 1.91
C LEU A 101 5.19 7.02 2.44
N ALA A 102 6.19 7.17 1.57
CA ALA A 102 7.60 6.98 1.92
C ALA A 102 8.06 7.89 3.04
N TYR A 103 7.58 9.13 3.09
CA TYR A 103 7.85 10.06 4.17
C TYR A 103 7.06 9.72 5.43
N MET A 104 5.74 9.53 5.34
CA MET A 104 4.90 9.46 6.53
C MET A 104 5.04 8.16 7.32
N LEU A 105 5.26 7.02 6.66
CA LEU A 105 5.36 5.70 7.30
C LEU A 105 6.40 5.67 8.45
N PRO A 106 7.68 6.07 8.25
CA PRO A 106 8.66 6.08 9.33
C PRO A 106 8.30 7.06 10.46
N HIS A 107 7.71 8.23 10.15
CA HIS A 107 7.28 9.19 11.17
C HIS A 107 6.13 8.66 12.03
N LEU A 108 5.13 7.99 11.41
CA LEU A 108 4.01 7.37 12.11
C LEU A 108 4.48 6.28 13.07
N LEU A 109 5.35 5.37 12.59
CA LEU A 109 5.89 4.30 13.42
C LEU A 109 6.64 4.86 14.63
N ASN A 110 7.56 5.81 14.39
CA ASN A 110 8.32 6.46 15.47
C ASN A 110 7.40 7.15 16.49
N LYS A 111 6.42 7.90 16.01
CA LYS A 111 5.52 8.69 16.86
C LYS A 111 4.66 7.84 17.79
N PHE A 112 4.22 6.68 17.32
CA PHE A 112 3.42 5.77 18.12
C PHE A 112 4.27 4.76 18.92
N GLY A 113 5.60 4.95 18.95
CA GLY A 113 6.53 4.11 19.69
C GLY A 113 6.66 2.69 19.11
N LEU A 114 6.23 2.51 17.86
CA LEU A 114 6.26 1.23 17.17
C LEU A 114 7.66 1.04 16.57
N LYS A 115 8.37 0.01 17.03
CA LYS A 115 9.73 -0.26 16.56
C LYS A 115 9.64 -0.92 15.19
N ALA A 116 10.07 -0.21 14.14
CA ALA A 116 10.31 -0.83 12.85
C ALA A 116 11.32 -1.98 13.05
N LYS A 117 10.92 -3.21 12.71
CA LYS A 117 11.80 -4.38 12.74
C LYS A 117 12.97 -4.15 11.76
N GLY A 118 14.17 -4.62 12.09
CA GLY A 118 15.31 -4.62 11.15
C GLY A 118 16.62 -4.01 11.68
N PRO A 119 17.73 -4.15 10.94
CA PRO A 119 19.09 -3.89 11.44
C PRO A 119 19.45 -2.42 11.63
N ALA A 120 18.69 -1.48 11.06
CA ALA A 120 19.03 -0.06 11.07
C ALA A 120 18.12 0.73 12.00
N CYS A 121 18.40 0.74 13.31
CA CYS A 121 17.77 1.70 14.22
C CYS A 121 18.36 3.09 13.95
N PHE A 122 17.86 3.81 12.95
CA PHE A 122 18.20 5.23 12.79
C PHE A 122 17.34 6.01 13.77
N ASP A 123 17.97 6.85 14.59
CA ASP A 123 17.28 7.71 15.57
C ASP A 123 16.40 8.78 14.88
N THR A 124 16.59 9.00 13.58
CA THR A 124 15.82 9.93 12.76
C THR A 124 14.99 9.20 11.70
N PRO A 125 13.67 9.46 11.60
CA PRO A 125 12.85 8.88 10.55
C PRO A 125 13.25 9.48 9.18
N SER A 126 13.83 8.67 8.30
CA SER A 126 14.18 9.04 6.92
C SER A 126 13.18 8.44 5.93
N PRO A 127 12.90 9.11 4.79
CA PRO A 127 12.01 8.57 3.77
C PRO A 127 12.43 7.18 3.29
N TRP A 128 11.45 6.30 3.07
CA TRP A 128 11.68 4.96 2.57
C TRP A 128 11.93 4.92 1.06
N SER A 129 12.64 3.90 0.60
CA SER A 129 12.88 3.71 -0.83
C SER A 129 11.58 3.34 -1.56
N ILE A 130 11.40 3.84 -2.78
CA ILE A 130 10.27 3.48 -3.65
C ILE A 130 10.85 2.81 -4.91
N ARG A 131 10.25 1.72 -5.35
CA ARG A 131 10.53 1.10 -6.66
C ARG A 131 9.25 0.70 -7.37
N LYS A 132 9.24 0.87 -8.68
CA LYS A 132 8.23 0.29 -9.57
C LYS A 132 8.61 -1.15 -9.90
N MET A 133 7.64 -2.06 -9.92
CA MET A 133 7.85 -3.44 -10.34
C MET A 133 7.73 -3.55 -11.86
N ASP A 134 8.74 -4.17 -12.48
CA ASP A 134 8.78 -4.43 -13.91
C ASP A 134 8.07 -5.74 -14.27
N ASN A 135 7.70 -5.88 -15.55
CA ASN A 135 7.17 -7.11 -16.14
C ASN A 135 5.91 -7.69 -15.46
N VAL A 136 5.08 -6.83 -14.87
CA VAL A 136 3.77 -7.22 -14.33
C VAL A 136 2.71 -7.23 -15.44
N PRO A 137 1.68 -8.10 -15.36
CA PRO A 137 0.58 -8.12 -16.32
C PRO A 137 -0.02 -6.73 -16.59
N GLN A 138 -0.13 -6.35 -17.86
CA GLN A 138 -0.65 -5.04 -18.29
C GLN A 138 -2.08 -5.16 -18.82
N GLN A 139 -2.90 -4.16 -18.49
CA GLN A 139 -4.29 -4.06 -18.94
C GLN A 139 -4.40 -3.30 -20.25
N SER A 140 -5.39 -3.67 -21.06
CA SER A 140 -5.81 -2.89 -22.25
C SER A 140 -7.08 -2.05 -22.00
N ASN A 141 -7.83 -2.36 -20.93
CA ASN A 141 -9.13 -1.78 -20.63
C ASN A 141 -9.14 -1.10 -19.24
N ALA A 142 -10.30 -0.62 -18.78
CA ALA A 142 -10.49 0.02 -17.48
C ALA A 142 -10.61 -1.00 -16.32
N ASP A 143 -9.67 -1.94 -16.22
CA ASP A 143 -9.71 -3.05 -15.26
C ASP A 143 -8.71 -2.88 -14.08
N CYS A 144 -8.19 -1.68 -13.83
CA CYS A 144 -7.09 -1.45 -12.88
C CYS A 144 -7.39 -1.94 -11.46
N GLY A 145 -8.63 -1.80 -11.00
CA GLY A 145 -9.04 -2.35 -9.70
C GLY A 145 -8.92 -3.88 -9.63
N VAL A 146 -9.25 -4.59 -10.71
CA VAL A 146 -9.18 -6.06 -10.78
C VAL A 146 -7.72 -6.52 -10.77
N TYR A 147 -6.88 -5.88 -11.59
CA TYR A 147 -5.44 -6.15 -11.62
C TYR A 147 -4.80 -5.87 -10.26
N THR A 148 -5.13 -4.73 -9.65
CA THR A 148 -4.63 -4.34 -8.33
C THR A 148 -4.95 -5.38 -7.26
N ILE A 149 -6.22 -5.81 -7.17
CA ILE A 149 -6.64 -6.85 -6.23
C ILE A 149 -5.93 -8.17 -6.55
N LYS A 150 -5.83 -8.53 -7.83
CA LYS A 150 -5.20 -9.78 -8.24
C LYS A 150 -3.70 -9.81 -7.96
N PHE A 151 -3.00 -8.68 -8.07
CA PHE A 151 -1.61 -8.57 -7.67
C PHE A 151 -1.45 -8.84 -6.17
N ILE A 152 -2.28 -8.23 -5.33
CA ILE A 152 -2.26 -8.48 -3.87
C ILE A 152 -2.56 -9.95 -3.57
N ASP A 153 -3.62 -10.51 -4.16
CA ASP A 153 -3.98 -11.94 -4.02
C ASP A 153 -2.79 -12.85 -4.36
N CYS A 154 -2.19 -12.69 -5.54
CA CYS A 154 -1.01 -13.44 -5.95
C CYS A 154 0.16 -13.31 -4.96
N LEU A 155 0.43 -12.09 -4.49
CA LEU A 155 1.54 -11.82 -3.56
C LEU A 155 1.33 -12.49 -2.19
N THR A 156 0.10 -12.45 -1.66
CA THR A 156 -0.23 -13.03 -0.34
C THR A 156 -0.13 -14.56 -0.33
N VAL A 157 -0.47 -15.21 -1.43
CA VAL A 157 -0.42 -16.69 -1.54
C VAL A 157 0.85 -17.21 -2.21
N GLY A 158 1.77 -16.33 -2.61
CA GLY A 158 3.01 -16.67 -3.31
C GLY A 158 2.80 -17.25 -4.72
N PHE A 159 1.70 -16.87 -5.38
CA PHE A 159 1.39 -17.32 -6.74
C PHE A 159 2.06 -16.43 -7.79
N ASP A 160 2.60 -17.05 -8.83
CA ASP A 160 3.26 -16.33 -9.92
C ASP A 160 2.23 -15.53 -10.74
N MET A 161 2.52 -14.25 -10.97
CA MET A 161 1.69 -13.37 -11.79
C MET A 161 1.70 -13.76 -13.27
N ALA A 162 2.69 -14.55 -13.72
CA ALA A 162 2.73 -15.09 -15.08
C ALA A 162 1.65 -16.16 -15.36
N ASN A 163 1.01 -16.70 -14.31
CA ASN A 163 0.03 -17.77 -14.43
C ASN A 163 -1.40 -17.29 -14.76
N TRP A 164 -1.60 -15.99 -14.94
CA TRP A 164 -2.88 -15.44 -15.39
C TRP A 164 -2.66 -14.31 -16.39
N SER A 165 -3.69 -14.04 -17.20
CA SER A 165 -3.62 -13.12 -18.32
C SER A 165 -4.83 -12.20 -18.36
N SER A 166 -4.79 -11.22 -19.27
CA SER A 166 -5.92 -10.34 -19.55
C SER A 166 -7.19 -11.10 -19.99
N TYR A 167 -7.06 -12.32 -20.52
CA TYR A 167 -8.19 -13.16 -20.90
C TYR A 167 -8.98 -13.68 -19.68
N ASP A 168 -8.30 -13.88 -18.55
CA ASP A 168 -8.88 -14.40 -17.32
C ASP A 168 -9.64 -13.32 -16.53
N ILE A 169 -9.53 -12.04 -16.92
CA ILE A 169 -10.08 -10.91 -16.18
C ILE A 169 -11.60 -10.99 -16.00
N LYS A 170 -12.34 -11.50 -17.00
CA LYS A 170 -13.80 -11.65 -16.87
C LYS A 170 -14.15 -12.63 -15.76
N ASP A 171 -13.45 -13.76 -15.70
CA ASP A 171 -13.70 -14.81 -14.71
C ASP A 171 -13.19 -14.39 -13.34
N ILE A 172 -12.02 -13.73 -13.28
CA ILE A 172 -11.49 -13.10 -12.05
C ILE A 172 -12.49 -12.08 -11.51
N ARG A 173 -13.09 -11.23 -12.36
CA ARG A 173 -14.11 -10.25 -11.93
C ARG A 173 -15.32 -10.93 -11.32
N VAL A 174 -15.84 -11.98 -11.95
CA VAL A 174 -16.99 -12.73 -11.43
C VAL A 174 -16.64 -13.36 -10.10
N ARG A 175 -15.46 -13.99 -10.00
CA ARG A 175 -14.97 -14.61 -8.77
C ARG A 175 -14.84 -13.59 -7.64
N LEU A 176 -14.18 -12.46 -7.88
CA LEU A 176 -14.04 -11.39 -6.88
C LEU A 176 -15.40 -10.86 -6.45
N ALA A 177 -16.33 -10.62 -7.38
CA ALA A 177 -17.68 -10.17 -7.04
C ALA A 177 -18.42 -11.16 -6.13
N VAL A 178 -18.31 -12.47 -6.41
CA VAL A 178 -18.85 -13.54 -5.56
C VAL A 178 -18.19 -13.52 -4.19
N GLU A 179 -16.86 -13.49 -4.12
CA GLU A 179 -16.12 -13.48 -2.85
C GLU A 179 -16.49 -12.27 -1.98
N PHE A 180 -16.64 -11.08 -2.56
CA PHE A 180 -17.11 -9.89 -1.85
C PHE A 180 -18.56 -10.01 -1.37
N LEU A 181 -19.47 -10.53 -2.20
CA LEU A 181 -20.88 -10.69 -1.84
C LEU A 181 -21.08 -11.67 -0.69
N TYR A 182 -20.30 -12.76 -0.65
CA TYR A 182 -20.42 -13.79 0.37
C TYR A 182 -19.46 -13.61 1.56
N GLY A 183 -18.75 -12.46 1.64
CA GLY A 183 -17.79 -12.19 2.72
C GLY A 183 -16.66 -13.23 2.81
N SER A 184 -16.36 -13.90 1.69
CA SER A 184 -15.33 -14.93 1.57
C SER A 184 -14.03 -14.39 0.97
N ALA A 185 -14.04 -13.12 0.53
CA ALA A 185 -12.84 -12.41 0.11
C ALA A 185 -11.89 -12.29 1.30
N CYS A 186 -10.72 -12.92 1.19
CA CYS A 186 -9.63 -12.71 2.13
C CYS A 186 -8.88 -11.45 1.68
N LEU A 187 -9.46 -10.28 1.98
CA LEU A 187 -8.83 -8.97 1.81
C LEU A 187 -8.79 -8.24 3.13
#